data_AF-A0A226HG07-F1
#
_entry.id   AF-A0A226HG07-F1
#
_cell.length_a   1.000
_cell.length_b   1.000
_cell.length_c   1.000
_cell.angle_alpha   90.00
_cell.angle_beta   90.00
_cell.angle_gamma   90.00
#
_symmetry.space_group_name_H-M   'P 1'
#
loop_
_entity.id
_entity.type
_entity.pdbx_description
1 polymer ?
#
loop_
_entity_poly.entity_id
_entity_poly.type
_entity_poly.pdbx_seq_one_letter_code
_entity_poly.pdbx_strand_id
1 'polypeptide(L)'
;MEGEVKHVVFTFSSSSNGTVVGLNKSIQVNFNQTASLGSVFPASVGGPNQPNQFYIDLSSGTGVAVNRAAWDFGFASGNDFRVIINGSLKMAVKKLETADITLPQQINTDVTVGGGTTLSSNGFVDNPTGVLAGAGAGIGSAIAEISATDAENMVYLVNLGSAVSTTQPGLGSVNVDGEARGWKKVRILRSGNGYKIQYADLDAATFTEKTITKDAAFNFSFFSLASGTTVSVEPAKDKWDLNFTTFTNYIPSQDANANPIEVTYGYSDFVTTNFRGGTGVYQVLVSAGGSYADFTKAKVVEASFTASATDQRILGGNWRGGGAPGSLPSVRTDRFYVVKDAAGNYYKLKFLTMTNDKGERGNVTFEYAILK
;
A
#
# COMPACT_ATOMS: atom_id res chain seq x y z
N MET A 1 -0.79 -2.59 -22.13
CA MET A 1 -2.06 -2.11 -21.52
C MET A 1 -3.16 -3.14 -21.75
N GLU A 2 -4.20 -3.18 -20.91
CA GLU A 2 -5.41 -3.95 -21.22
C GLU A 2 -6.03 -3.36 -22.50
N GLY A 3 -6.43 -4.21 -23.44
CA GLY A 3 -6.87 -3.77 -24.78
C GLY A 3 -5.77 -3.70 -25.86
N GLU A 4 -4.50 -3.97 -25.55
CA GLU A 4 -3.47 -4.16 -26.59
C GLU A 4 -3.46 -5.59 -27.12
N VAL A 5 -3.40 -5.72 -28.45
CA VAL A 5 -3.27 -7.01 -29.13
C VAL A 5 -1.90 -7.60 -28.79
N LYS A 6 -1.87 -8.66 -27.99
CA LYS A 6 -0.67 -9.47 -27.79
C LYS A 6 -0.57 -10.48 -28.91
N HIS A 7 0.65 -10.81 -29.30
CA HIS A 7 0.86 -11.75 -30.39
C HIS A 7 1.99 -12.73 -30.10
N VAL A 8 1.82 -13.94 -30.62
CA VAL A 8 2.89 -14.95 -30.70
C VAL A 8 3.13 -15.23 -32.17
N VAL A 9 4.38 -15.10 -32.62
CA VAL A 9 4.78 -15.43 -34.00
C VAL A 9 5.46 -16.80 -34.00
N PHE A 10 4.80 -17.78 -34.58
CA PHE A 10 5.41 -19.08 -34.90
C PHE A 10 6.13 -18.97 -36.23
N THR A 11 7.42 -19.29 -36.27
CA THR A 11 8.21 -19.29 -37.51
C THR A 11 8.69 -20.70 -37.82
N PHE A 12 8.43 -21.17 -39.04
CA PHE A 12 8.85 -22.49 -39.51
C PHE A 12 10.24 -22.39 -40.15
N SER A 13 11.25 -22.96 -39.50
CA SER A 13 12.64 -22.94 -39.97
C SER A 13 12.96 -24.05 -40.97
N SER A 14 12.31 -25.23 -40.86
CA SER A 14 12.49 -26.36 -41.78
C SER A 14 11.32 -27.36 -41.69
N SER A 15 11.20 -28.23 -42.69
CA SER A 15 10.32 -29.40 -42.68
C SER A 15 11.12 -30.67 -43.02
N SER A 16 10.67 -31.83 -42.54
CA SER A 16 11.17 -33.15 -42.97
C SER A 16 10.01 -33.98 -43.54
N ASN A 17 10.33 -34.99 -44.35
CA ASN A 17 9.38 -35.85 -45.09
C ASN A 17 8.63 -35.18 -46.26
N GLY A 18 9.35 -34.59 -47.22
CA GLY A 18 8.79 -34.25 -48.54
C GLY A 18 7.69 -33.17 -48.54
N THR A 19 7.49 -32.48 -47.43
CA THR A 19 6.54 -31.38 -47.30
C THR A 19 7.21 -30.06 -47.69
N VAL A 20 6.62 -29.34 -48.65
CA VAL A 20 7.11 -28.02 -49.07
C VAL A 20 6.64 -26.98 -48.05
N VAL A 21 7.56 -26.29 -47.37
CA VAL A 21 7.21 -25.08 -46.61
C VAL A 21 6.81 -24.00 -47.62
N GLY A 22 5.53 -23.60 -47.62
CA GLY A 22 5.03 -22.56 -48.50
C GLY A 22 5.73 -21.20 -48.30
N LEU A 23 5.44 -20.23 -49.16
CA LEU A 23 6.05 -18.89 -49.11
C LEU A 23 5.81 -18.17 -47.76
N ASN A 24 4.69 -18.46 -47.09
CA ASN A 24 4.38 -17.94 -45.77
C ASN A 24 5.01 -18.83 -44.69
N LYS A 25 6.16 -18.40 -44.16
CA LYS A 25 6.94 -19.12 -43.15
C LYS A 25 6.57 -18.78 -41.70
N SER A 26 5.53 -17.99 -41.49
CA SER A 26 5.12 -17.56 -40.16
C SER A 26 3.61 -17.56 -39.97
N ILE A 27 3.17 -17.91 -38.77
CA ILE A 27 1.80 -17.71 -38.29
C ILE A 27 1.88 -16.78 -37.09
N GLN A 28 1.22 -15.62 -37.18
CA GLN A 28 1.00 -14.74 -36.04
C GLN A 28 -0.36 -15.05 -35.43
N VAL A 29 -0.38 -15.45 -34.17
CA VAL A 29 -1.62 -15.60 -33.41
C VAL A 29 -1.78 -14.38 -32.52
N ASN A 30 -2.89 -13.67 -32.71
CA ASN A 30 -3.25 -12.47 -31.97
C ASN A 30 -4.27 -12.83 -30.89
N PHE A 31 -4.02 -12.39 -29.66
CA PHE A 31 -4.94 -12.57 -28.54
C PHE A 31 -5.21 -11.21 -27.90
N ASN A 32 -6.48 -10.96 -27.58
CA ASN A 32 -6.88 -9.81 -26.79
C ASN A 32 -6.95 -10.27 -25.33
N GLN A 33 -6.19 -9.62 -24.45
CA GLN A 33 -6.36 -9.84 -23.02
C GLN A 33 -7.73 -9.27 -22.62
N THR A 34 -8.59 -10.12 -22.09
CA THR A 34 -9.87 -9.71 -21.49
C THR A 34 -9.74 -9.70 -19.98
N ALA A 35 -10.42 -8.76 -19.33
CA ALA A 35 -10.62 -8.71 -17.89
C ALA A 35 -10.98 -10.10 -17.32
N SER A 36 -10.35 -10.45 -16.19
CA SER A 36 -10.68 -11.64 -15.42
C SER A 36 -12.17 -11.68 -15.13
N LEU A 37 -12.79 -12.86 -15.29
CA LEU A 37 -14.19 -13.04 -14.93
C LEU A 37 -14.40 -13.13 -13.41
N GLY A 38 -13.32 -13.31 -12.65
CA GLY A 38 -13.37 -13.61 -11.22
C GLY A 38 -12.82 -14.98 -10.87
N SER A 39 -12.39 -15.12 -9.62
CA SER A 39 -11.99 -16.38 -9.03
C SER A 39 -12.08 -16.30 -7.50
N VAL A 40 -11.89 -17.44 -6.84
CA VAL A 40 -11.36 -17.42 -5.47
C VAL A 40 -9.87 -17.10 -5.57
N PHE A 41 -9.41 -16.12 -4.80
CA PHE A 41 -8.07 -15.59 -4.88
C PHE A 41 -7.37 -15.71 -3.51
N PRO A 42 -6.16 -16.30 -3.43
CA PRO A 42 -5.37 -16.37 -2.22
C PRO A 42 -4.57 -15.07 -2.00
N ALA A 43 -5.08 -14.18 -1.17
CA ALA A 43 -4.44 -12.92 -0.79
C ALA A 43 -3.51 -13.11 0.43
N SER A 44 -2.50 -13.97 0.30
CA SER A 44 -1.60 -14.29 1.41
C SER A 44 -0.56 -13.18 1.63
N VAL A 45 -0.45 -12.72 2.87
CA VAL A 45 0.64 -11.81 3.30
C VAL A 45 1.84 -12.55 3.88
N GLY A 46 1.89 -13.88 3.71
CA GLY A 46 2.99 -14.71 4.20
C GLY A 46 2.81 -15.19 5.65
N GLY A 47 1.56 -15.37 6.09
CA GLY A 47 1.25 -15.93 7.41
C GLY A 47 1.15 -14.89 8.54
N PRO A 48 1.21 -15.31 9.82
CA PRO A 48 0.77 -14.49 10.95
C PRO A 48 1.75 -13.38 11.34
N ASN A 49 2.98 -13.40 10.81
CA ASN A 49 3.91 -12.28 10.91
C ASN A 49 3.73 -11.21 9.83
N GLN A 50 2.94 -11.51 8.79
CA GLN A 50 2.59 -10.62 7.68
C GLN A 50 3.82 -9.91 7.08
N PRO A 51 4.85 -10.64 6.60
CA PRO A 51 6.05 -10.03 6.04
C PRO A 51 5.81 -9.22 4.76
N ASN A 52 4.68 -9.40 4.08
CA ASN A 52 4.48 -8.87 2.73
C ASN A 52 3.39 -7.81 2.64
N GLN A 53 3.64 -6.83 1.78
CA GLN A 53 2.62 -6.07 1.06
C GLN A 53 2.22 -6.88 -0.17
N PHE A 54 0.96 -7.26 -0.27
CA PHE A 54 0.44 -8.10 -1.34
C PHE A 54 -0.46 -7.27 -2.27
N TYR A 55 0.10 -6.89 -3.42
CA TYR A 55 -0.56 -6.10 -4.46
C TYR A 55 -1.39 -7.02 -5.36
N ILE A 56 -2.62 -6.63 -5.65
CA ILE A 56 -3.60 -7.44 -6.40
C ILE A 56 -4.10 -6.62 -7.57
N ASP A 57 -4.07 -7.20 -8.76
CA ASP A 57 -4.72 -6.68 -9.96
C ASP A 57 -5.91 -7.58 -10.30
N LEU A 58 -7.13 -7.05 -10.12
CA LEU A 58 -8.35 -7.81 -10.35
C LEU A 58 -8.58 -8.05 -11.85
N SER A 59 -8.14 -7.11 -12.71
CA SER A 59 -8.30 -7.19 -14.16
C SER A 59 -7.48 -8.34 -14.75
N SER A 60 -6.24 -8.51 -14.31
CA SER A 60 -5.40 -9.63 -14.74
C SER A 60 -5.60 -10.90 -13.90
N GLY A 61 -6.22 -10.78 -12.72
CA GLY A 61 -6.36 -11.87 -11.76
C GLY A 61 -5.02 -12.32 -11.17
N THR A 62 -4.05 -11.41 -11.08
CA THR A 62 -2.70 -11.69 -10.57
C THR A 62 -2.41 -10.93 -9.29
N GLY A 63 -1.38 -11.35 -8.57
CA GLY A 63 -0.88 -10.62 -7.41
C GLY A 63 0.63 -10.75 -7.26
N VAL A 64 1.22 -9.75 -6.61
CA VAL A 64 2.65 -9.63 -6.37
C VAL A 64 2.88 -9.37 -4.89
N ALA A 65 3.67 -10.24 -4.25
CA ALA A 65 4.11 -10.05 -2.88
C ALA A 65 5.44 -9.31 -2.86
N VAL A 66 5.53 -8.25 -2.06
CA VAL A 66 6.78 -7.55 -1.77
C VAL A 66 7.01 -7.51 -0.27
N ASN A 67 8.22 -7.82 0.18
CA ASN A 67 8.58 -7.72 1.59
C ASN A 67 8.40 -6.27 2.07
N ARG A 68 7.56 -6.06 3.07
CA ARG A 68 7.23 -4.72 3.56
C ARG A 68 8.41 -4.00 4.23
N ALA A 69 9.49 -4.71 4.55
CA ALA A 69 10.76 -4.14 5.04
C ALA A 69 11.72 -3.69 3.93
N ALA A 70 11.35 -3.85 2.64
CA ALA A 70 12.25 -3.55 1.52
C ALA A 70 12.50 -2.04 1.31
N TRP A 71 11.65 -1.16 1.85
CA TRP A 71 11.69 0.29 1.60
C TRP A 71 11.42 1.10 2.86
N ASP A 72 11.84 2.36 2.84
CA ASP A 72 11.64 3.33 3.93
C ASP A 72 10.90 4.59 3.46
N PHE A 73 11.21 5.07 2.25
CA PHE A 73 10.62 6.28 1.68
C PHE A 73 10.06 6.02 0.28
N GLY A 74 8.87 6.56 -0.01
CA GLY A 74 8.27 6.62 -1.34
C GLY A 74 8.20 8.05 -1.85
N PHE A 75 8.83 8.33 -2.99
CA PHE A 75 8.89 9.65 -3.60
C PHE A 75 7.82 9.76 -4.69
N ALA A 76 6.87 10.69 -4.54
CA ALA A 76 5.73 10.79 -5.45
C ALA A 76 6.17 11.07 -6.90
N SER A 77 5.66 10.29 -7.85
CA SER A 77 5.97 10.43 -9.28
C SER A 77 5.12 11.48 -10.00
N GLY A 78 4.06 12.00 -9.36
CA GLY A 78 3.19 13.03 -9.91
C GLY A 78 3.86 14.43 -9.95
N ASN A 79 3.05 15.48 -10.13
CA ASN A 79 3.56 16.85 -10.16
C ASN A 79 4.02 17.35 -8.79
N ASP A 80 3.38 16.88 -7.72
CA ASP A 80 3.71 17.28 -6.36
C ASP A 80 5.11 16.78 -5.94
N PHE A 81 5.77 17.53 -5.07
CA PHE A 81 7.04 17.10 -4.46
C PHE A 81 6.79 16.62 -3.03
N ARG A 82 6.08 15.51 -2.90
CA ARG A 82 5.73 14.88 -1.61
C ARG A 82 6.45 13.55 -1.44
N VAL A 83 6.70 13.17 -0.19
CA VAL A 83 7.38 11.92 0.18
C VAL A 83 6.58 11.23 1.28
N ILE A 84 6.35 9.93 1.11
CA ILE A 84 5.72 9.07 2.13
C ILE A 84 6.77 8.27 2.88
N ILE A 85 6.45 7.88 4.11
CA ILE A 85 7.22 6.99 4.95
C ILE A 85 6.55 5.62 5.03
N ASN A 86 7.32 4.59 5.36
CA ASN A 86 6.78 3.24 5.44
C ASN A 86 5.91 3.01 6.69
N GLY A 87 4.63 3.36 6.58
CA GLY A 87 3.63 3.14 7.63
C GLY A 87 3.34 1.66 7.92
N SER A 88 3.75 0.72 7.06
CA SER A 88 3.59 -0.72 7.35
C SER A 88 4.59 -1.21 8.39
N LEU A 89 5.71 -0.50 8.57
CA LEU A 89 6.74 -0.76 9.58
C LEU A 89 6.61 0.15 10.80
N LYS A 90 5.54 0.94 10.89
CA LYS A 90 5.33 1.95 11.93
C LYS A 90 6.44 3.01 12.00
N MET A 91 6.95 3.44 10.83
CA MET A 91 7.83 4.60 10.77
C MET A 91 7.11 5.87 11.25
N ALA A 92 7.86 6.77 11.87
CA ALA A 92 7.40 8.08 12.29
C ALA A 92 8.50 9.13 12.09
N VAL A 93 8.13 10.38 11.83
CA VAL A 93 9.07 11.48 11.59
C VAL A 93 8.68 12.74 12.35
N LYS A 94 9.65 13.58 12.66
CA LYS A 94 9.42 14.92 13.23
C LYS A 94 10.30 15.93 12.54
N LYS A 95 9.70 17.00 12.03
CA LYS A 95 10.43 18.15 11.48
C LYS A 95 11.28 18.81 12.57
N LEU A 96 12.54 19.07 12.28
CA LEU A 96 13.46 19.78 13.17
C LEU A 96 13.55 21.26 12.79
N GLU A 97 14.13 22.07 13.67
CA GLU A 97 14.30 23.52 13.49
C GLU A 97 15.59 23.88 12.72
N THR A 98 16.21 22.90 12.06
CA THR A 98 17.45 23.07 11.29
C THR A 98 17.32 22.46 9.91
N ALA A 99 17.92 23.12 8.92
CA ALA A 99 18.17 22.56 7.58
C ALA A 99 19.58 21.95 7.46
N ASP A 100 20.42 22.10 8.48
CA ASP A 100 21.77 21.54 8.51
C ASP A 100 21.74 20.10 9.05
N ILE A 101 21.90 19.14 8.14
CA ILE A 101 21.92 17.71 8.48
C ILE A 101 23.21 17.30 9.20
N THR A 102 24.27 18.11 9.21
CA THR A 102 25.54 17.76 9.89
C THR A 102 25.44 17.89 11.41
N LEU A 103 24.45 18.62 11.92
CA LEU A 103 24.26 18.81 13.37
C LEU A 103 23.81 17.52 14.05
N PRO A 104 24.39 17.16 15.21
CA PRO A 104 23.97 15.99 15.97
C PRO A 104 22.54 16.14 16.46
N GLN A 105 21.78 15.05 16.45
CA GLN A 105 20.40 14.98 16.94
C GLN A 105 20.28 13.96 18.08
N GLN A 106 19.20 14.05 18.85
CA GLN A 106 18.91 13.11 19.94
C GLN A 106 17.62 12.36 19.65
N ILE A 107 17.52 11.15 20.20
CA ILE A 107 16.28 10.37 20.16
C ILE A 107 15.19 11.17 20.87
N ASN A 108 14.00 11.20 20.27
CA ASN A 108 12.79 11.66 20.91
C ASN A 108 11.76 10.53 20.85
N THR A 109 11.56 9.85 21.98
CA THR A 109 10.69 8.67 22.08
C THR A 109 9.22 8.95 21.82
N ASP A 110 8.78 10.22 21.85
CA ASP A 110 7.40 10.60 21.55
C ASP A 110 7.10 10.48 20.04
N VAL A 111 8.14 10.51 19.20
CA VAL A 111 8.02 10.37 17.74
C VAL A 111 7.84 8.89 17.38
N THR A 112 6.61 8.41 17.48
CA THR A 112 6.27 7.00 17.30
C THR A 112 4.85 6.81 16.78
N VAL A 113 4.56 5.62 16.25
CA VAL A 113 3.18 5.14 16.10
C VAL A 113 2.73 4.59 17.45
N GLY A 114 1.87 5.35 18.13
CA GLY A 114 1.31 4.94 19.40
C GLY A 114 0.46 3.67 19.28
N GLY A 115 0.30 2.95 20.39
CA GLY A 115 -0.68 1.87 20.54
C GLY A 115 -2.10 2.41 20.77
N GLY A 116 -2.47 3.53 20.13
CA GLY A 116 -3.69 4.28 20.43
C GLY A 116 -3.51 5.41 21.45
N THR A 117 -2.29 5.92 21.62
CA THR A 117 -1.96 6.96 22.61
C THR A 117 -1.34 8.21 21.99
N THR A 118 -0.58 8.07 20.90
CA THR A 118 0.04 9.21 20.21
C THR A 118 -1.00 9.94 19.37
N LEU A 119 -1.15 11.25 19.60
CA LEU A 119 -2.08 12.08 18.84
C LEU A 119 -1.72 12.12 17.35
N SER A 120 -2.72 11.90 16.50
CA SER A 120 -2.58 12.07 15.04
C SER A 120 -2.18 13.51 14.68
N SER A 121 -2.66 14.50 15.44
CA SER A 121 -2.37 15.93 15.25
C SER A 121 -0.90 16.30 15.44
N ASN A 122 -0.09 15.41 16.02
CA ASN A 122 1.37 15.59 16.05
C ASN A 122 1.98 15.54 14.63
N GLY A 123 1.29 14.92 13.66
CA GLY A 123 1.74 14.83 12.27
C GLY A 123 2.98 13.96 12.09
N PHE A 124 3.22 13.01 12.99
CA PHE A 124 4.41 12.15 12.93
C PHE A 124 4.34 11.06 11.86
N VAL A 125 3.15 10.74 11.36
CA VAL A 125 2.92 9.68 10.39
C VAL A 125 2.09 10.22 9.24
N ASP A 126 2.23 9.63 8.06
CA ASP A 126 1.43 10.05 6.90
C ASP A 126 -0.06 9.89 7.20
N ASN A 127 -0.86 10.84 6.68
CA ASN A 127 -2.30 10.74 6.79
C ASN A 127 -2.79 9.42 6.15
N PRO A 128 -3.53 8.59 6.88
CA PRO A 128 -3.85 7.24 6.45
C PRO A 128 -4.87 7.18 5.29
N THR A 129 -5.56 8.30 4.97
CA THR A 129 -6.36 8.39 3.72
C THR A 129 -5.51 8.19 2.47
N GLY A 130 -4.20 8.41 2.57
CA GLY A 130 -3.28 8.38 1.45
C GLY A 130 -3.24 9.69 0.64
N VAL A 131 -4.01 10.71 1.01
CA VAL A 131 -3.91 12.07 0.42
C VAL A 131 -2.61 12.72 0.90
N LEU A 132 -1.73 13.10 -0.04
CA LEU A 132 -0.40 13.64 0.28
C LEU A 132 -0.42 15.13 0.61
N ALA A 133 -1.27 15.91 -0.06
CA ALA A 133 -1.41 17.32 0.18
C ALA A 133 -2.13 17.56 1.51
N GLY A 134 -1.65 18.54 2.27
CA GLY A 134 -2.24 18.87 3.57
C GLY A 134 -1.43 19.91 4.31
N ALA A 135 -2.07 20.48 5.34
CA ALA A 135 -1.53 21.55 6.16
C ALA A 135 -0.54 21.06 7.23
N GLY A 136 -0.23 19.75 7.28
CA GLY A 136 0.50 19.13 8.37
C GLY A 136 -0.43 18.74 9.51
N ALA A 137 0.13 18.52 10.71
CA ALA A 137 -0.62 18.11 11.90
C ALA A 137 -1.56 16.90 11.65
N GLY A 138 -1.04 15.87 10.98
CA GLY A 138 -1.78 14.66 10.65
C GLY A 138 -2.60 14.75 9.35
N ILE A 139 -2.58 15.88 8.65
CA ILE A 139 -3.22 16.06 7.34
C ILE A 139 -2.15 16.18 6.25
N GLY A 140 -2.18 15.26 5.29
CA GLY A 140 -1.14 15.11 4.25
C GLY A 140 -0.02 14.15 4.65
N SER A 141 1.07 14.16 3.88
CA SER A 141 2.32 13.47 4.23
C SER A 141 2.95 14.08 5.50
N ALA A 142 3.60 13.26 6.32
CA ALA A 142 4.29 13.72 7.54
C ALA A 142 5.52 14.57 7.23
N ILE A 143 6.19 14.26 6.12
CA ILE A 143 7.18 15.14 5.52
C ILE A 143 6.43 16.19 4.71
N ALA A 144 6.70 17.46 4.98
CA ALA A 144 6.09 18.57 4.26
C ALA A 144 6.44 18.51 2.77
N GLU A 145 5.70 19.25 1.95
CA GLU A 145 6.09 19.38 0.55
C GLU A 145 7.51 19.92 0.44
N ILE A 146 8.32 19.28 -0.40
CA ILE A 146 9.69 19.71 -0.61
C ILE A 146 9.62 21.03 -1.37
N SER A 147 10.12 22.11 -0.78
CA SER A 147 10.18 23.43 -1.38
C SER A 147 11.20 23.47 -2.53
N ALA A 148 10.98 24.37 -3.49
CA ALA A 148 11.98 24.73 -4.48
C ALA A 148 13.15 25.52 -3.88
N THR A 149 12.98 26.09 -2.68
CA THR A 149 14.02 26.78 -1.93
C THR A 149 14.68 25.83 -0.94
N ASP A 150 15.95 25.49 -1.16
CA ASP A 150 16.66 24.51 -0.34
C ASP A 150 16.66 24.85 1.16
N ALA A 151 16.80 26.12 1.53
CA ALA A 151 16.82 26.56 2.93
C ALA A 151 15.49 26.32 3.67
N GLU A 152 14.38 26.15 2.96
CA GLU A 152 13.07 25.85 3.54
C GLU A 152 12.85 24.35 3.78
N ASN A 153 13.72 23.51 3.22
CA ASN A 153 13.68 22.06 3.39
C ASN A 153 14.45 21.64 4.64
N MET A 154 13.71 21.52 5.75
CA MET A 154 14.26 21.17 7.06
C MET A 154 14.66 19.69 7.18
N VAL A 155 15.54 19.41 8.12
CA VAL A 155 15.89 18.05 8.54
C VAL A 155 14.73 17.44 9.33
N TYR A 156 14.52 16.15 9.15
CA TYR A 156 13.57 15.33 9.90
C TYR A 156 14.32 14.34 10.78
N LEU A 157 13.92 14.25 12.05
CA LEU A 157 14.23 13.10 12.90
C LEU A 157 13.33 11.94 12.47
N VAL A 158 13.89 10.77 12.23
CA VAL A 158 13.19 9.61 11.70
C VAL A 158 13.31 8.44 12.67
N ASN A 159 12.18 7.98 13.18
CA ASN A 159 12.03 6.68 13.80
C ASN A 159 11.79 5.65 12.69
N LEU A 160 12.70 4.69 12.52
CA LEU A 160 12.62 3.67 11.46
C LEU A 160 11.57 2.58 11.75
N GLY A 161 10.90 2.66 12.90
CA GLY A 161 9.84 1.74 13.28
C GLY A 161 10.37 0.36 13.69
N SER A 162 9.61 -0.68 13.38
CA SER A 162 9.90 -2.06 13.78
C SER A 162 10.28 -2.93 12.59
N ALA A 163 11.20 -3.87 12.81
CA ALA A 163 11.45 -4.96 11.87
C ALA A 163 10.20 -5.84 11.75
N VAL A 164 10.15 -6.66 10.70
CA VAL A 164 9.15 -7.73 10.64
C VAL A 164 9.48 -8.78 11.70
N SER A 165 8.52 -9.11 12.55
CA SER A 165 8.69 -10.15 13.57
C SER A 165 8.95 -11.51 12.93
N THR A 166 9.82 -12.30 13.54
CA THR A 166 10.05 -13.71 13.19
C THR A 166 9.43 -14.67 14.20
N THR A 167 8.74 -14.13 15.22
CA THR A 167 8.18 -14.93 16.31
C THR A 167 6.79 -15.40 15.94
N GLN A 168 6.59 -16.72 15.87
CA GLN A 168 5.31 -17.34 15.62
C GLN A 168 4.32 -17.04 16.77
N PRO A 169 3.18 -16.36 16.53
CA PRO A 169 2.15 -16.18 17.55
C PRO A 169 1.28 -17.44 17.69
N GLY A 170 0.47 -17.48 18.75
CA GLY A 170 -0.58 -18.47 18.91
C GLY A 170 -1.63 -18.42 17.78
N LEU A 171 -2.38 -19.51 17.61
CA LEU A 171 -3.42 -19.61 16.58
C LEU A 171 -4.45 -18.49 16.70
N GLY A 172 -4.95 -18.03 15.55
CA GLY A 172 -5.87 -16.89 15.48
C GLY A 172 -5.26 -15.53 15.82
N SER A 173 -3.96 -15.44 16.15
CA SER A 173 -3.28 -14.18 16.48
C SER A 173 -2.25 -13.78 15.42
N VAL A 174 -1.73 -12.56 15.55
CA VAL A 174 -0.63 -12.04 14.72
C VAL A 174 0.49 -11.52 15.62
N ASN A 175 1.71 -11.54 15.11
CA ASN A 175 2.83 -10.85 15.72
C ASN A 175 3.59 -10.20 14.57
N VAL A 176 3.27 -8.94 14.27
CA VAL A 176 3.79 -8.28 13.07
C VAL A 176 5.03 -7.44 13.34
N ASP A 177 5.26 -7.02 14.58
CA ASP A 177 6.33 -6.09 14.92
C ASP A 177 7.45 -6.83 15.67
N GLY A 178 8.66 -6.75 15.14
CA GLY A 178 9.89 -7.23 15.77
C GLY A 178 10.68 -6.09 16.40
N GLU A 179 12.00 -6.27 16.47
CA GLU A 179 12.94 -5.32 17.07
C GLU A 179 12.89 -3.92 16.44
N ALA A 180 13.21 -2.91 17.24
CA ALA A 180 13.31 -1.53 16.76
C ALA A 180 14.42 -1.39 15.70
N ARG A 181 14.12 -0.69 14.60
CA ARG A 181 15.06 -0.47 13.48
C ARG A 181 16.02 0.70 13.70
N GLY A 182 15.86 1.42 14.81
CA GLY A 182 16.70 2.56 15.19
C GLY A 182 16.23 3.90 14.61
N TRP A 183 17.14 4.87 14.60
CA TRP A 183 16.85 6.26 14.27
C TRP A 183 17.83 6.81 13.23
N LYS A 184 17.35 7.74 12.40
CA LYS A 184 18.17 8.49 11.43
C LYS A 184 17.76 9.96 11.42
N LYS A 185 18.59 10.79 10.82
CA LYS A 185 18.21 12.14 10.36
C LYS A 185 18.21 12.17 8.84
N VAL A 186 17.18 12.81 8.27
CA VAL A 186 16.97 12.86 6.82
C VAL A 186 16.62 14.28 6.40
N ARG A 187 17.17 14.73 5.28
CA ARG A 187 16.76 15.96 4.59
C ARG A 187 16.47 15.62 3.14
N ILE A 188 15.42 16.22 2.58
CA ILE A 188 15.01 15.96 1.20
C ILE A 188 14.95 17.30 0.48
N LEU A 189 15.52 17.33 -0.72
CA LEU A 189 15.60 18.49 -1.61
C LEU A 189 14.99 18.14 -2.96
N ARG A 190 14.60 19.14 -3.75
CA ARG A 190 14.32 18.92 -5.17
C ARG A 190 15.64 18.76 -5.93
N SER A 191 15.60 17.97 -6.99
CA SER A 191 16.74 17.80 -7.92
C SER A 191 16.20 17.67 -9.34
N GLY A 192 16.19 18.79 -10.07
CA GLY A 192 15.45 18.88 -11.34
C GLY A 192 13.96 18.57 -11.14
N ASN A 193 13.44 17.60 -11.91
CA ASN A 193 12.08 17.10 -11.75
C ASN A 193 11.95 15.99 -10.67
N GLY A 194 13.06 15.58 -10.06
CA GLY A 194 13.12 14.54 -9.04
C GLY A 194 13.50 15.09 -7.67
N TYR A 195 14.08 14.22 -6.85
CA TYR A 195 14.44 14.50 -5.47
C TYR A 195 15.91 14.21 -5.23
N LYS A 196 16.45 14.79 -4.15
CA LYS A 196 17.70 14.36 -3.54
C LYS A 196 17.45 14.08 -2.07
N ILE A 197 17.73 12.86 -1.64
CA ILE A 197 17.68 12.47 -0.23
C ILE A 197 19.09 12.56 0.35
N GLN A 198 19.21 13.19 1.50
CA GLN A 198 20.39 13.20 2.37
C GLN A 198 20.04 12.48 3.66
N TYR A 199 20.88 11.56 4.13
CA TYR A 199 20.61 10.78 5.34
C TYR A 199 21.89 10.45 6.11
N ALA A 200 21.77 10.36 7.44
CA ALA A 200 22.88 10.08 8.34
C ALA A 200 22.41 9.47 9.67
N ASP A 201 23.34 8.86 10.40
CA ASP A 201 23.17 8.57 11.83
C ASP A 201 23.04 9.86 12.63
N LEU A 202 22.38 9.80 13.80
CA LEU A 202 22.00 11.00 14.54
C LEU A 202 23.20 11.87 14.93
N ASP A 203 24.31 11.26 15.33
CA ASP A 203 25.55 11.89 15.79
C ASP A 203 26.55 12.23 14.67
N ALA A 204 26.31 11.75 13.44
CA ALA A 204 27.25 11.92 12.34
C ALA A 204 27.32 13.36 11.83
N ALA A 205 28.54 13.88 11.64
CA ALA A 205 28.79 15.20 11.02
C ALA A 205 28.84 15.15 9.49
N THR A 206 28.75 13.96 8.90
CA THR A 206 28.70 13.74 7.45
C THR A 206 27.44 12.95 7.10
N PHE A 207 27.02 13.01 5.83
CA PHE A 207 25.80 12.36 5.36
C PHE A 207 26.04 11.67 4.01
N THR A 208 25.21 10.68 3.71
CA THR A 208 25.11 10.10 2.38
C THR A 208 24.01 10.80 1.60
N GLU A 209 24.19 11.00 0.30
CA GLU A 209 23.14 11.53 -0.56
C GLU A 209 22.91 10.69 -1.82
N LYS A 210 21.65 10.67 -2.28
CA LYS A 210 21.21 9.98 -3.49
C LYS A 210 20.17 10.81 -4.23
N THR A 211 20.27 10.82 -5.55
CA THR A 211 19.22 11.40 -6.41
C THR A 211 18.17 10.34 -6.70
N ILE A 212 16.90 10.73 -6.66
CA ILE A 212 15.75 9.87 -6.94
C ILE A 212 14.97 10.50 -8.10
N THR A 213 14.89 9.78 -9.21
CA THR A 213 14.13 10.18 -10.39
C THR A 213 12.67 9.78 -10.23
N LYS A 214 11.75 10.63 -10.69
CA LYS A 214 10.33 10.26 -10.80
C LYS A 214 10.14 9.30 -11.99
N ASP A 215 9.22 8.35 -11.84
CA ASP A 215 8.78 7.47 -12.92
C ASP A 215 7.25 7.56 -13.06
N ALA A 216 6.79 8.10 -14.19
CA ALA A 216 5.38 8.36 -14.45
C ALA A 216 4.51 7.09 -14.55
N ALA A 217 5.12 5.91 -14.74
CA ALA A 217 4.42 4.63 -14.75
C ALA A 217 4.00 4.16 -13.35
N PHE A 218 4.60 4.70 -12.29
CA PHE A 218 4.34 4.34 -10.90
C PHE A 218 3.71 5.52 -10.13
N ASN A 219 3.09 5.26 -8.98
CA ASN A 219 2.66 6.34 -8.07
C ASN A 219 3.87 6.90 -7.32
N PHE A 220 4.83 6.05 -6.97
CA PHE A 220 6.03 6.39 -6.21
C PHE A 220 7.29 5.67 -6.75
N SER A 221 8.43 6.35 -6.63
CA SER A 221 9.75 5.72 -6.67
C SER A 221 10.22 5.45 -5.24
N PHE A 222 10.62 4.21 -4.91
CA PHE A 222 10.93 3.82 -3.54
C PHE A 222 12.43 3.77 -3.26
N PHE A 223 12.81 4.07 -2.01
CA PHE A 223 14.19 4.05 -1.54
C PHE A 223 14.32 3.27 -0.23
N SER A 224 15.42 2.53 -0.09
CA SER A 224 15.80 1.81 1.12
C SER A 224 17.03 2.44 1.75
N LEU A 225 16.94 2.82 3.02
CA LEU A 225 18.10 3.28 3.79
C LEU A 225 19.09 2.14 4.06
N ALA A 226 18.59 0.90 4.16
CA ALA A 226 19.41 -0.27 4.43
C ALA A 226 20.34 -0.62 3.26
N SER A 227 19.84 -0.57 2.02
CA SER A 227 20.66 -0.81 0.82
C SER A 227 21.29 0.47 0.24
N GLY A 228 20.77 1.65 0.60
CA GLY A 228 21.19 2.93 0.04
C GLY A 228 20.84 3.10 -1.44
N THR A 229 19.83 2.36 -1.93
CA THR A 229 19.43 2.33 -3.35
C THR A 229 17.92 2.39 -3.53
N THR A 230 17.47 2.68 -4.75
CA THR A 230 16.07 2.56 -5.12
C THR A 230 15.66 1.09 -5.25
N VAL A 231 14.39 0.81 -4.94
CA VAL A 231 13.84 -0.56 -4.91
C VAL A 231 12.48 -0.61 -5.58
N SER A 232 12.10 -1.77 -6.13
CA SER A 232 10.76 -1.99 -6.69
C SER A 232 9.81 -2.45 -5.59
N VAL A 233 8.65 -1.79 -5.47
CA VAL A 233 7.67 -2.08 -4.41
C VAL A 233 6.27 -2.25 -4.99
N GLU A 234 5.56 -1.15 -5.28
CA GLU A 234 4.29 -1.27 -5.99
C GLU A 234 4.52 -1.65 -7.47
N PRO A 235 3.65 -2.46 -8.08
CA PRO A 235 3.59 -2.60 -9.53
C PRO A 235 3.29 -1.25 -10.21
N ALA A 236 3.42 -1.19 -11.53
CA ALA A 236 2.96 -0.01 -12.29
C ALA A 236 1.53 0.39 -11.88
N LYS A 237 1.23 1.68 -11.82
CA LYS A 237 0.01 2.19 -11.18
C LYS A 237 -1.29 1.75 -11.87
N ASP A 238 -1.21 1.21 -13.09
CA ASP A 238 -2.31 0.61 -13.86
C ASP A 238 -2.33 -0.94 -13.77
N LYS A 239 -1.55 -1.53 -12.86
CA LYS A 239 -1.34 -2.99 -12.69
C LYS A 239 -1.55 -3.46 -11.26
N TRP A 240 -2.33 -2.72 -10.48
CA TRP A 240 -2.82 -3.15 -9.17
C TRP A 240 -3.99 -2.26 -8.71
N ASP A 241 -4.92 -2.85 -7.99
CA ASP A 241 -6.12 -2.23 -7.45
C ASP A 241 -6.11 -2.19 -5.93
N LEU A 242 -5.68 -3.29 -5.30
CA LEU A 242 -5.71 -3.49 -3.85
C LEU A 242 -4.32 -3.83 -3.35
N ASN A 243 -3.98 -3.40 -2.14
CA ASN A 243 -2.79 -3.83 -1.42
C ASN A 243 -3.18 -4.31 -0.01
N PHE A 244 -2.98 -5.60 0.23
CA PHE A 244 -3.17 -6.22 1.53
C PHE A 244 -1.85 -6.17 2.33
N THR A 245 -1.88 -5.56 3.51
CA THR A 245 -0.67 -5.32 4.31
C THR A 245 -0.99 -5.08 5.80
N THR A 246 0.05 -4.94 6.62
CA THR A 246 -0.02 -4.14 7.85
C THR A 246 -0.05 -2.65 7.52
N PHE A 247 -0.66 -1.84 8.38
CA PHE A 247 -0.95 -0.45 8.07
C PHE A 247 -0.97 0.43 9.32
N THR A 248 -0.50 1.66 9.23
CA THR A 248 -0.67 2.66 10.29
C THR A 248 -1.90 3.51 9.99
N ASN A 249 -2.87 3.54 10.91
CA ASN A 249 -4.13 4.26 10.77
C ASN A 249 -4.37 5.19 11.96
N TYR A 250 -5.39 6.04 11.83
CA TYR A 250 -5.95 6.78 12.95
C TYR A 250 -7.18 6.05 13.50
N ILE A 251 -7.32 6.07 14.82
CA ILE A 251 -8.49 5.55 15.51
C ILE A 251 -9.06 6.64 16.44
N PRO A 252 -10.38 6.65 16.65
CA PRO A 252 -10.97 7.50 17.66
C PRO A 252 -10.52 7.04 19.05
N SER A 253 -10.25 8.02 19.92
CA SER A 253 -9.94 7.85 21.33
C SER A 253 -10.53 9.03 22.13
N GLN A 254 -10.24 9.10 23.41
CA GLN A 254 -10.68 10.16 24.31
C GLN A 254 -9.47 10.72 25.07
N ASP A 255 -9.44 12.04 25.26
CA ASP A 255 -8.47 12.68 26.14
C ASP A 255 -8.83 12.47 27.63
N ALA A 256 -8.04 13.05 28.54
CA ALA A 256 -8.28 12.95 29.99
C ALA A 256 -9.62 13.57 30.45
N ASN A 257 -10.24 14.42 29.64
CA ASN A 257 -11.51 15.08 29.91
C ASN A 257 -12.68 14.48 29.10
N ALA A 258 -12.50 13.30 28.51
CA ALA A 258 -13.47 12.61 27.65
C ALA A 258 -13.82 13.36 26.34
N ASN A 259 -12.98 14.30 25.90
CA ASN A 259 -13.16 14.91 24.58
C ASN A 259 -12.68 13.94 23.49
N PRO A 260 -13.37 13.86 22.34
CA PRO A 260 -12.96 13.01 21.24
C PRO A 260 -11.64 13.50 20.63
N ILE A 261 -10.71 12.57 20.44
CA ILE A 261 -9.43 12.79 19.78
C ILE A 261 -9.15 11.66 18.79
N GLU A 262 -8.21 11.89 17.87
CA GLU A 262 -7.69 10.85 16.99
C GLU A 262 -6.24 10.53 17.32
N VAL A 263 -5.93 9.24 17.41
CA VAL A 263 -4.61 8.72 17.78
C VAL A 263 -4.12 7.74 16.74
N THR A 264 -2.81 7.63 16.57
CA THR A 264 -2.20 6.65 15.65
C THR A 264 -2.30 5.23 16.22
N TYR A 265 -2.48 4.24 15.35
CA TYR A 265 -2.55 2.82 15.71
C TYR A 265 -2.05 1.92 14.56
N GLY A 266 -1.33 0.85 14.88
CA GLY A 266 -0.90 -0.16 13.93
C GLY A 266 -1.92 -1.27 13.71
N TYR A 267 -2.38 -1.45 12.48
CA TYR A 267 -3.30 -2.50 12.05
C TYR A 267 -2.58 -3.66 11.37
N SER A 268 -3.03 -4.86 11.68
CA SER A 268 -2.86 -6.06 10.84
C SER A 268 -4.09 -6.28 9.97
N ASP A 269 -3.95 -7.12 8.95
CA ASP A 269 -5.06 -7.57 8.12
C ASP A 269 -5.81 -6.42 7.42
N PHE A 270 -5.05 -5.47 6.87
CA PHE A 270 -5.59 -4.22 6.32
C PHE A 270 -5.50 -4.20 4.80
N VAL A 271 -6.55 -3.71 4.13
CA VAL A 271 -6.60 -3.60 2.66
C VAL A 271 -6.74 -2.15 2.25
N THR A 272 -5.73 -1.66 1.54
CA THR A 272 -5.72 -0.34 0.90
C THR A 272 -6.07 -0.44 -0.58
N THR A 273 -6.48 0.67 -1.18
CA THR A 273 -6.89 0.76 -2.59
C THR A 273 -5.99 1.74 -3.36
N ASN A 274 -5.72 1.44 -4.62
CA ASN A 274 -4.94 2.30 -5.52
C ASN A 274 -5.75 3.47 -6.08
N PHE A 275 -6.30 4.32 -5.20
CA PHE A 275 -7.13 5.44 -5.65
C PHE A 275 -6.36 6.44 -6.54
N ARG A 276 -5.03 6.52 -6.38
CA ARG A 276 -4.13 7.33 -7.22
C ARG A 276 -4.02 6.79 -8.64
N GLY A 277 -4.09 5.46 -8.80
CA GLY A 277 -4.20 4.78 -10.08
C GLY A 277 -5.61 4.83 -10.69
N GLY A 278 -6.60 5.29 -9.93
CA GLY A 278 -7.99 5.41 -10.39
C GLY A 278 -8.94 4.33 -9.86
N THR A 279 -8.47 3.43 -8.99
CA THR A 279 -9.33 2.41 -8.39
C THR A 279 -10.33 3.04 -7.43
N GLY A 280 -11.61 2.84 -7.70
CA GLY A 280 -12.72 3.22 -6.81
C GLY A 280 -13.25 2.02 -6.05
N VAL A 281 -13.66 2.19 -4.79
CA VAL A 281 -14.33 1.15 -4.00
C VAL A 281 -15.47 1.70 -3.16
N TYR A 282 -16.55 0.93 -3.01
CA TYR A 282 -17.49 1.13 -1.92
C TYR A 282 -17.97 -0.18 -1.29
N GLN A 283 -18.39 -0.10 -0.03
CA GLN A 283 -18.95 -1.22 0.72
C GLN A 283 -20.46 -1.34 0.46
N VAL A 284 -20.95 -2.56 0.30
CA VAL A 284 -22.38 -2.89 0.25
C VAL A 284 -22.72 -3.75 1.45
N LEU A 285 -23.66 -3.29 2.27
CA LEU A 285 -24.29 -4.13 3.30
C LEU A 285 -25.34 -5.02 2.64
N VAL A 286 -25.38 -6.30 3.01
CA VAL A 286 -26.35 -7.27 2.50
C VAL A 286 -27.78 -6.82 2.79
N SER A 287 -28.00 -6.21 3.96
CA SER A 287 -29.30 -5.65 4.36
C SER A 287 -29.81 -4.50 3.47
N ALA A 288 -28.91 -3.82 2.74
CA ALA A 288 -29.26 -2.67 1.91
C ALA A 288 -29.17 -2.97 0.40
N GLY A 289 -28.17 -3.73 -0.03
CA GLY A 289 -27.89 -4.02 -1.45
C GLY A 289 -28.27 -5.41 -1.93
N GLY A 290 -28.75 -6.28 -1.04
CA GLY A 290 -29.03 -7.70 -1.33
C GLY A 290 -27.80 -8.60 -1.22
N SER A 291 -27.95 -9.87 -1.57
CA SER A 291 -26.88 -10.86 -1.45
C SER A 291 -25.74 -10.60 -2.46
N TYR A 292 -24.52 -11.07 -2.14
CA TYR A 292 -23.40 -11.06 -3.09
C TYR A 292 -23.75 -11.81 -4.39
N ALA A 293 -24.45 -12.93 -4.30
CA ALA A 293 -24.81 -13.75 -5.47
C ALA A 293 -25.69 -12.97 -6.44
N ASP A 294 -26.71 -12.27 -5.93
CA ASP A 294 -27.71 -11.55 -6.72
C ASP A 294 -27.30 -10.12 -7.09
N PHE A 295 -26.11 -9.67 -6.67
CA PHE A 295 -25.62 -8.33 -7.01
C PHE A 295 -25.11 -8.30 -8.45
N THR A 296 -25.69 -7.42 -9.27
CA THR A 296 -25.42 -7.26 -10.70
C THR A 296 -24.94 -5.84 -11.01
N LYS A 297 -24.42 -5.61 -12.23
CA LYS A 297 -23.94 -4.29 -12.64
C LYS A 297 -25.01 -3.20 -12.55
N ALA A 298 -26.27 -3.54 -12.83
CA ALA A 298 -27.41 -2.63 -12.73
C ALA A 298 -27.66 -2.09 -11.31
N LYS A 299 -27.16 -2.77 -10.27
CA LYS A 299 -27.26 -2.33 -8.87
C LYS A 299 -26.08 -1.44 -8.42
N VAL A 300 -25.11 -1.18 -9.30
CA VAL A 300 -23.97 -0.32 -8.97
C VAL A 300 -24.44 1.12 -8.82
N VAL A 301 -23.98 1.78 -7.76
CA VAL A 301 -24.28 3.18 -7.47
C VAL A 301 -23.01 3.99 -7.65
N GLU A 302 -22.86 4.67 -8.79
CA GLU A 302 -21.62 5.41 -9.12
C GLU A 302 -21.27 6.47 -8.05
N ALA A 303 -22.28 7.14 -7.48
CA ALA A 303 -22.07 8.15 -6.45
C ALA A 303 -21.41 7.58 -5.17
N SER A 304 -21.54 6.28 -4.90
CA SER A 304 -20.93 5.62 -3.74
C SER A 304 -19.40 5.54 -3.82
N PHE A 305 -18.79 5.71 -5.01
CA PHE A 305 -17.33 5.74 -5.16
C PHE A 305 -16.68 7.05 -4.68
N THR A 306 -17.47 8.10 -4.41
CA THR A 306 -16.95 9.44 -4.08
C THR A 306 -15.96 9.41 -2.91
N ALA A 307 -16.24 8.63 -1.86
CA ALA A 307 -15.35 8.53 -0.71
C ALA A 307 -13.99 7.89 -1.06
N SER A 308 -13.97 6.88 -1.92
CA SER A 308 -12.72 6.23 -2.35
C SER A 308 -11.83 7.09 -3.23
N ALA A 309 -12.36 8.16 -3.84
CA ALA A 309 -11.56 9.05 -4.68
C ALA A 309 -10.47 9.81 -3.87
N THR A 310 -10.63 9.89 -2.55
CA THR A 310 -9.69 10.57 -1.65
C THR A 310 -9.45 9.80 -0.35
N ASP A 311 -9.80 8.51 -0.28
CA ASP A 311 -9.53 7.68 0.89
C ASP A 311 -9.28 6.23 0.48
N GLN A 312 -8.04 5.77 0.67
CA GLN A 312 -7.63 4.42 0.30
C GLN A 312 -8.21 3.31 1.20
N ARG A 313 -8.87 3.67 2.31
CA ARG A 313 -9.17 2.74 3.43
C ARG A 313 -10.58 2.17 3.41
N ILE A 314 -11.33 2.30 2.30
CA ILE A 314 -12.75 1.89 2.26
C ILE A 314 -12.95 0.42 2.66
N LEU A 315 -12.10 -0.51 2.17
CA LEU A 315 -12.04 -1.86 2.71
C LEU A 315 -11.39 -1.83 4.10
N GLY A 316 -10.14 -1.36 4.17
CA GLY A 316 -9.39 -1.19 5.40
C GLY A 316 -9.40 -2.45 6.25
N GLY A 317 -9.74 -2.31 7.54
CA GLY A 317 -10.02 -3.42 8.44
C GLY A 317 -11.50 -3.78 8.57
N ASN A 318 -12.40 -3.12 7.82
CA ASN A 318 -13.85 -3.22 8.01
C ASN A 318 -14.44 -4.57 7.57
N TRP A 319 -13.71 -5.34 6.77
CA TRP A 319 -14.10 -6.65 6.29
C TRP A 319 -14.03 -7.75 7.36
N ARG A 320 -13.40 -7.47 8.52
CA ARG A 320 -13.16 -8.46 9.57
C ARG A 320 -13.39 -7.93 10.99
N GLY A 321 -13.72 -8.84 11.91
CA GLY A 321 -13.54 -8.66 13.34
C GLY A 321 -12.11 -9.02 13.74
N GLY A 322 -11.41 -8.15 14.47
CA GLY A 322 -9.98 -8.32 14.81
C GLY A 322 -9.67 -9.47 15.79
N GLY A 323 -10.70 -10.08 16.38
CA GLY A 323 -10.59 -10.95 17.56
C GLY A 323 -10.37 -10.14 18.85
N ALA A 324 -10.52 -10.81 19.99
CA ALA A 324 -10.18 -10.31 21.33
C ALA A 324 -9.60 -11.47 22.16
N PRO A 325 -9.01 -11.25 23.35
CA PRO A 325 -8.64 -12.35 24.22
C PRO A 325 -9.84 -13.31 24.42
N GLY A 326 -9.73 -14.54 23.95
CA GLY A 326 -10.80 -15.55 24.01
C GLY A 326 -11.76 -15.60 22.80
N SER A 327 -11.62 -14.76 21.78
CA SER A 327 -12.40 -14.85 20.54
C SER A 327 -11.51 -14.86 19.30
N LEU A 328 -11.78 -15.82 18.41
CA LEU A 328 -11.08 -15.88 17.13
C LEU A 328 -11.47 -14.69 16.24
N PRO A 329 -10.53 -14.18 15.44
CA PRO A 329 -10.84 -13.21 14.41
C PRO A 329 -11.82 -13.84 13.39
N SER A 330 -12.67 -13.00 12.80
CA SER A 330 -13.73 -13.49 11.92
C SER A 330 -13.91 -12.61 10.69
N VAL A 331 -14.28 -13.25 9.58
CA VAL A 331 -14.74 -12.53 8.39
C VAL A 331 -16.16 -12.04 8.63
N ARG A 332 -16.43 -10.77 8.30
CA ARG A 332 -17.80 -10.25 8.35
C ARG A 332 -18.55 -10.68 7.10
N THR A 333 -19.68 -11.37 7.29
CA THR A 333 -20.51 -11.93 6.22
C THR A 333 -21.71 -11.06 5.84
N ASP A 334 -21.92 -9.96 6.57
CA ASP A 334 -23.00 -8.99 6.37
C ASP A 334 -22.71 -7.98 5.25
N ARG A 335 -21.57 -8.12 4.56
CA ARG A 335 -21.10 -7.15 3.57
C ARG A 335 -20.27 -7.77 2.45
N PHE A 336 -20.17 -7.03 1.36
CA PHE A 336 -19.20 -7.22 0.30
C PHE A 336 -18.80 -5.84 -0.26
N TYR A 337 -17.92 -5.82 -1.24
CA TYR A 337 -17.39 -4.59 -1.83
C TYR A 337 -17.63 -4.57 -3.33
N VAL A 338 -17.83 -3.38 -3.86
CA VAL A 338 -17.77 -3.12 -5.30
C VAL A 338 -16.51 -2.35 -5.59
N VAL A 339 -15.69 -2.87 -6.49
CA VAL A 339 -14.40 -2.30 -6.91
C VAL A 339 -14.52 -1.90 -8.37
N LYS A 340 -14.16 -0.67 -8.69
CA LYS A 340 -14.02 -0.16 -10.06
C LYS A 340 -12.53 0.01 -10.32
N ASP A 341 -11.96 -0.78 -11.23
CA ASP A 341 -10.53 -0.67 -11.56
C ASP A 341 -10.24 0.56 -12.45
N ALA A 342 -8.96 0.81 -12.70
CA ALA A 342 -8.50 1.92 -13.55
C ALA A 342 -8.91 1.76 -15.03
N ALA A 343 -9.22 0.54 -15.47
CA ALA A 343 -9.69 0.24 -16.83
C ALA A 343 -11.21 0.42 -16.99
N GLY A 344 -11.94 0.68 -15.90
CA GLY A 344 -13.38 0.87 -15.88
C GLY A 344 -14.19 -0.42 -15.75
N ASN A 345 -13.55 -1.56 -15.45
CA ASN A 345 -14.24 -2.79 -15.08
C ASN A 345 -14.79 -2.67 -13.66
N TYR A 346 -15.91 -3.36 -13.40
CA TYR A 346 -16.53 -3.41 -12.09
C TYR A 346 -16.50 -4.82 -11.56
N TYR A 347 -16.05 -4.98 -10.33
CA TYR A 347 -15.98 -6.24 -9.63
C TYR A 347 -16.82 -6.18 -8.36
N LYS A 348 -17.47 -7.29 -8.02
CA LYS A 348 -17.90 -7.54 -6.63
C LYS A 348 -16.87 -8.41 -5.95
N LEU A 349 -16.58 -8.16 -4.68
CA LEU A 349 -15.59 -8.89 -3.89
C LEU A 349 -16.12 -9.16 -2.48
N LYS A 350 -16.01 -10.41 -2.00
CA LYS A 350 -16.26 -10.78 -0.60
C LYS A 350 -15.12 -11.64 -0.06
N PHE A 351 -14.77 -11.44 1.20
CA PHE A 351 -13.78 -12.29 1.88
C PHE A 351 -14.43 -13.63 2.28
N LEU A 352 -13.64 -14.71 2.21
CA LEU A 352 -14.10 -16.06 2.55
C LEU A 352 -13.42 -16.55 3.82
N THR A 353 -12.10 -16.42 3.90
CA THR A 353 -11.30 -16.89 5.04
C THR A 353 -10.30 -15.84 5.49
N MET A 354 -9.97 -15.88 6.78
CA MET A 354 -8.88 -15.07 7.36
C MET A 354 -7.69 -15.93 7.84
N THR A 355 -7.93 -17.24 7.98
CA THR A 355 -6.95 -18.23 8.42
C THR A 355 -6.88 -19.37 7.42
N ASN A 356 -5.77 -20.13 7.46
CA ASN A 356 -5.70 -21.45 6.81
C ASN A 356 -6.40 -22.54 7.65
N ASP A 357 -6.35 -23.78 7.18
CA ASP A 357 -6.97 -24.95 7.83
C ASP A 357 -6.41 -25.25 9.23
N LYS A 358 -5.23 -24.70 9.57
CA LYS A 358 -4.61 -24.82 10.89
C LYS A 358 -4.99 -23.67 11.83
N GLY A 359 -5.76 -22.67 11.37
CA GLY A 359 -6.11 -21.49 12.14
C GLY A 359 -5.05 -20.38 12.15
N GLU A 360 -4.07 -20.42 11.24
CA GLU A 360 -3.01 -19.41 11.15
C GLU A 360 -3.49 -18.19 10.33
N ARG A 361 -3.45 -17.00 10.96
CA ARG A 361 -3.75 -15.69 10.35
C ARG A 361 -2.80 -15.36 9.19
N GLY A 362 -3.21 -14.42 8.33
CA GLY A 362 -2.40 -13.94 7.20
C GLY A 362 -2.50 -14.80 5.93
N ASN A 363 -3.44 -15.75 5.91
CA ASN A 363 -3.75 -16.63 4.78
C ASN A 363 -5.17 -16.35 4.29
N VAL A 364 -5.41 -15.11 3.87
CA VAL A 364 -6.73 -14.64 3.48
C VAL A 364 -7.10 -15.17 2.10
N THR A 365 -8.36 -15.55 1.94
CA THR A 365 -8.96 -15.77 0.62
C THR A 365 -10.17 -14.88 0.43
N PHE A 366 -10.36 -14.39 -0.78
CA PHE A 366 -11.57 -13.68 -1.18
C PHE A 366 -12.09 -14.27 -2.48
N GLU A 367 -13.40 -14.14 -2.70
CA GLU A 367 -14.04 -14.37 -3.99
C GLU A 367 -14.29 -13.02 -4.63
N TYR A 368 -13.96 -12.89 -5.92
CA TYR A 368 -14.37 -11.75 -6.72
C TYR A 368 -14.96 -12.21 -8.05
N ALA A 369 -15.83 -11.39 -8.63
CA ALA A 369 -16.44 -11.63 -9.92
C ALA A 369 -16.69 -10.32 -10.66
N ILE A 370 -16.47 -10.31 -11.97
CA ILE A 370 -16.80 -9.17 -12.81
C ILE A 370 -18.33 -8.97 -12.85
N LEU A 371 -18.76 -7.72 -12.76
CA LEU A 371 -20.15 -7.29 -12.90
C LEU A 371 -20.38 -6.89 -14.35
N LYS A 372 -21.19 -7.68 -15.06
CA LYS A 372 -21.63 -7.43 -16.43
C LYS A 372 -22.99 -6.75 -16.47
#